data_AF-A0A1M5S4B6-F1
#
_entry.id   AF-A0A1M5S4B6-F1
#
_cell.length_a   1.000
_cell.length_b   1.000
_cell.length_c   1.000
_cell.angle_alpha   90.00
_cell.angle_beta   90.00
_cell.angle_gamma   90.00
#
_symmetry.space_group_name_H-M   'P 1'
#
loop_
_entity.id
_entity.type
_entity.pdbx_description
1 polymer ?
#
loop_
_entity_poly.entity_id
_entity_poly.type
_entity_poly.pdbx_seq_one_letter_code
_entity_poly.pdbx_strand_id
1 'polypeptide(L)'
;MCGGGDAATDVVRLREELAAAVSRADDLERALLSNRRIAMAVGIVMSRYRVHEDEAFTRLRQVSQRSNVKLRDVADQVVYTGDLPVVPAPRDGSREPR
;
A
#
# COMPACT_ATOMS: atom_id res chain seq x y z
N MET A 1 26.65 -22.49 -41.71
CA MET A 1 26.00 -23.00 -40.48
C MET A 1 24.99 -21.95 -40.04
N CYS A 2 23.76 -22.01 -40.58
CA CYS A 2 22.71 -21.05 -40.24
C CYS A 2 22.04 -21.53 -38.95
N GLY A 3 22.37 -20.90 -37.83
CA GLY A 3 21.65 -21.08 -36.57
C GLY A 3 20.27 -20.44 -36.70
N GLY A 4 19.32 -21.19 -37.26
CA GLY A 4 17.91 -20.87 -37.15
C GLY A 4 17.49 -21.15 -35.71
N GLY A 5 17.60 -20.13 -34.85
CA GLY A 5 16.77 -20.08 -33.65
C GLY A 5 15.33 -20.16 -34.14
N ASP A 6 14.62 -21.20 -33.73
CA ASP A 6 13.25 -21.48 -34.14
C ASP A 6 12.39 -20.24 -33.87
N ALA A 7 11.70 -19.73 -34.91
CA ALA A 7 10.80 -18.58 -34.78
C ALA A 7 9.76 -18.77 -33.66
N ALA A 8 9.42 -20.02 -33.33
CA ALA A 8 8.58 -20.34 -32.18
C ALA A 8 9.25 -19.97 -30.84
N THR A 9 10.57 -20.13 -30.71
CA THR A 9 11.34 -19.75 -29.52
C THR A 9 11.42 -18.24 -29.35
N ASP A 10 11.58 -17.49 -30.45
CA ASP A 10 11.60 -16.02 -30.42
C ASP A 10 10.25 -15.43 -29.99
N VAL A 11 9.15 -16.03 -30.47
CA VAL A 11 7.79 -15.63 -30.07
C VAL A 11 7.55 -15.88 -28.58
N VAL A 12 8.05 -17.01 -28.04
CA VAL A 12 7.96 -17.29 -26.59
C VAL A 12 8.74 -16.25 -25.79
N ARG A 13 9.99 -15.96 -26.17
CA ARG A 13 10.81 -14.95 -25.47
C ARG A 13 10.17 -13.57 -25.46
N LEU A 14 9.66 -13.11 -26.61
CA LEU A 14 8.99 -11.81 -26.72
C LEU A 14 7.73 -11.73 -25.86
N ARG A 15 6.99 -12.84 -25.72
CA ARG A 15 5.82 -12.92 -24.84
C ARG A 15 6.20 -12.85 -23.37
N GLU A 16 7.27 -13.52 -22.97
CA GLU A 16 7.79 -13.46 -21.60
C GLU A 16 8.27 -12.04 -21.24
N GLU A 17 9.00 -11.40 -22.14
CA GLU A 17 9.44 -10.00 -21.98
C GLU A 17 8.24 -9.04 -21.86
N LEU A 18 7.21 -9.22 -22.70
CA LEU A 18 5.98 -8.44 -22.62
C LEU A 18 5.25 -8.68 -21.30
N ALA A 19 5.11 -9.93 -20.86
CA ALA A 19 4.46 -10.26 -19.59
C ALA A 19 5.21 -9.65 -18.40
N ALA A 20 6.54 -9.69 -18.41
CA ALA A 20 7.37 -9.06 -17.39
C ALA A 20 7.23 -7.53 -17.39
N ALA A 21 7.19 -6.90 -18.58
CA ALA A 21 6.99 -5.47 -18.71
C ALA A 21 5.62 -5.02 -18.19
N VAL A 22 4.55 -5.76 -18.53
CA VAL A 22 3.19 -5.51 -18.04
C VAL A 22 3.12 -5.64 -16.52
N SER A 23 3.67 -6.73 -15.94
CA SER A 23 3.68 -6.90 -14.48
C SER A 23 4.38 -5.75 -13.75
N ARG A 24 5.50 -5.25 -14.29
CA ARG A 24 6.21 -4.10 -13.70
C ARG A 24 5.40 -2.82 -13.79
N ALA A 25 4.72 -2.59 -14.91
CA ALA A 25 3.85 -1.43 -15.07
C ALA A 25 2.71 -1.46 -14.05
N ASP A 26 2.05 -2.62 -13.88
CA ASP A 26 0.99 -2.81 -12.89
C ASP A 26 1.47 -2.56 -11.46
N ASP A 27 2.66 -3.06 -11.09
CA ASP A 27 3.22 -2.87 -9.75
C ASP A 27 3.56 -1.39 -9.49
N LEU A 28 4.11 -0.69 -10.48
CA LEU A 28 4.37 0.75 -10.40
C LEU A 28 3.07 1.56 -10.29
N GLU A 29 2.06 1.22 -11.08
CA GLU A 29 0.75 1.88 -11.02
C GLU A 29 0.10 1.67 -9.64
N ARG A 30 0.14 0.45 -9.11
CA ARG A 30 -0.33 0.15 -7.74
C ARG A 30 0.43 0.94 -6.70
N ALA A 31 1.75 1.08 -6.84
CA ALA A 31 2.56 1.88 -5.93
C ALA A 31 2.14 3.36 -5.99
N LEU A 32 1.98 3.92 -7.19
CA LEU A 32 1.53 5.31 -7.39
C LEU A 32 0.13 5.56 -6.82
N LEU A 33 -0.83 4.68 -7.11
CA LEU A 33 -2.20 4.77 -6.59
C LEU A 33 -2.21 4.72 -5.07
N SER A 34 -1.42 3.82 -4.47
CA SER A 34 -1.28 3.73 -3.02
C SER A 34 -0.69 5.02 -2.43
N ASN A 35 0.31 5.61 -3.09
CA ASN A 35 0.93 6.86 -2.64
C ASN A 35 -0.06 8.03 -2.71
N ARG A 36 -0.82 8.15 -3.80
CA ARG A 36 -1.85 9.18 -3.96
C ARG A 36 -2.92 9.09 -2.88
N ARG A 37 -3.39 7.87 -2.56
CA ARG A 37 -4.38 7.69 -1.49
C ARG A 37 -3.83 8.02 -0.11
N ILE A 38 -2.60 7.64 0.17
CA ILE A 38 -1.92 8.01 1.41
C ILE A 38 -1.81 9.54 1.53
N ALA A 39 -1.40 10.24 0.48
CA ALA A 39 -1.32 11.70 0.48
C ALA A 39 -2.69 12.37 0.72
N MET A 40 -3.77 11.86 0.12
CA MET A 40 -5.12 12.37 0.39
C MET A 40 -5.55 12.15 1.84
N ALA A 41 -5.30 10.95 2.39
CA ALA A 41 -5.59 10.66 3.79
C ALA A 41 -4.80 11.57 4.73
N VAL A 42 -3.52 11.84 4.43
CA VAL A 42 -2.69 12.79 5.18
C VAL A 42 -3.34 14.17 5.20
N GLY A 43 -3.75 14.70 4.04
CA GLY A 43 -4.44 15.99 3.95
C GLY A 43 -5.75 16.06 4.76
N ILE A 44 -6.54 14.98 4.74
CA ILE A 44 -7.77 14.87 5.55
C ILE A 44 -7.44 14.94 7.05
N VAL A 45 -6.43 14.17 7.50
CA VAL A 45 -6.01 14.16 8.90
C VAL A 45 -5.44 15.52 9.32
N MET A 46 -4.62 16.15 8.49
CA MET A 46 -4.10 17.51 8.75
C MET A 46 -5.24 18.50 8.98
N SER A 47 -6.26 18.48 8.12
CA SER A 47 -7.42 19.38 8.22
C SER A 47 -8.27 19.10 9.47
N ARG A 48 -8.55 17.82 9.73
CA ARG A 48 -9.42 17.40 10.84
C ARG A 48 -8.79 17.62 12.21
N TYR A 49 -7.51 17.32 12.34
CA TYR A 49 -6.80 17.35 13.61
C TYR A 49 -5.93 18.60 13.79
N ARG A 50 -5.84 19.47 12.78
CA ARG A 50 -5.02 20.69 12.77
C ARG A 50 -3.54 20.42 13.07
N VAL A 51 -3.00 19.41 12.40
CA VAL A 51 -1.60 18.96 12.55
C VAL A 51 -0.84 19.14 11.23
N HIS A 52 0.49 19.13 11.32
CA HIS A 52 1.37 19.15 10.16
C HIS A 52 1.48 17.77 9.49
N GLU A 53 2.02 17.75 8.27
CA GLU A 53 2.12 16.56 7.41
C GLU A 53 2.81 15.38 8.11
N ASP A 54 3.97 15.60 8.72
CA ASP A 54 4.74 14.56 9.40
C ASP A 54 3.96 13.90 10.54
N GLU A 55 3.21 14.71 11.30
CA GLU A 55 2.39 14.20 12.39
C GLU A 55 1.17 13.43 11.86
N ALA A 56 0.50 13.94 10.83
CA ALA A 56 -0.62 13.25 10.18
C ALA A 56 -0.18 11.88 9.63
N PHE A 57 0.95 11.83 8.93
CA PHE A 57 1.52 10.58 8.43
C PHE A 57 1.89 9.63 9.56
N THR A 58 2.49 10.14 10.64
CA THR A 58 2.82 9.35 11.84
C THR A 58 1.56 8.73 12.45
N ARG A 59 0.45 9.47 12.56
CA ARG A 59 -0.82 8.95 13.08
C ARG A 59 -1.40 7.83 12.21
N LEU A 60 -1.39 7.99 10.88
CA LEU A 60 -1.79 6.92 9.96
C LEU A 60 -0.93 5.66 10.14
N ARG A 61 0.39 5.85 10.28
CA ARG A 61 1.35 4.76 10.51
C ARG A 61 1.11 4.06 11.85
N GLN A 62 0.78 4.80 12.91
CA GLN A 62 0.46 4.22 14.22
C GLN A 62 -0.82 3.39 14.17
N VAL A 63 -1.86 3.89 13.50
CA VAL A 63 -3.11 3.12 13.30
C VAL A 63 -2.83 1.83 12.54
N SER A 64 -2.13 1.92 11.40
CA SER A 64 -1.73 0.76 10.59
C SER A 64 -0.99 -0.30 11.39
N GLN A 65 -0.02 0.11 12.23
CA GLN A 65 0.72 -0.80 13.10
C GLN A 65 -0.16 -1.43 14.19
N ARG A 66 -0.97 -0.62 14.86
CA ARG A 66 -1.84 -1.08 15.95
C ARG A 66 -2.94 -2.03 15.46
N SER A 67 -3.45 -1.82 14.25
CA SER A 67 -4.48 -2.68 13.67
C SER A 67 -3.92 -3.85 12.85
N ASN A 68 -2.60 -3.91 12.64
CA ASN A 68 -1.95 -4.85 11.71
C ASN A 68 -2.58 -4.84 10.30
N VAL A 69 -2.91 -3.64 9.81
CA VAL A 69 -3.50 -3.41 8.48
C VAL A 69 -2.52 -2.62 7.63
N LYS A 70 -2.45 -2.91 6.32
CA LYS A 70 -1.55 -2.18 5.42
C LYS A 70 -1.91 -0.68 5.42
N LEU A 71 -0.89 0.19 5.41
CA LEU A 71 -1.08 1.63 5.46
C LEU A 71 -2.01 2.17 4.37
N ARG A 72 -1.94 1.60 3.16
CA ARG A 72 -2.82 1.96 2.04
C ARG A 72 -4.29 1.71 2.35
N ASP A 73 -4.60 0.63 3.06
CA ASP A 73 -5.98 0.24 3.38
C ASP A 73 -6.52 1.13 4.52
N VAL A 74 -5.65 1.54 5.46
CA VAL A 74 -5.98 2.58 6.45
C VAL A 74 -6.23 3.92 5.78
N ALA A 75 -5.39 4.32 4.82
CA ALA A 75 -5.58 5.54 4.05
C ALA A 75 -6.91 5.51 3.27
N ASP A 76 -7.25 4.37 2.66
CA ASP A 76 -8.55 4.15 2.02
C ASP A 76 -9.72 4.37 2.98
N GLN A 77 -9.64 3.84 4.20
CA GLN A 77 -10.66 4.07 5.22
C GLN A 77 -10.77 5.55 5.58
N VAL A 78 -9.65 6.25 5.80
CA VAL A 78 -9.66 7.69 6.11
C VAL A 78 -10.26 8.51 4.96
N VAL A 79 -9.92 8.18 3.72
CA VAL A 79 -10.50 8.85 2.54
C VAL A 79 -12.01 8.64 2.48
N TYR A 80 -12.49 7.45 2.85
CA TYR A 80 -13.91 7.13 2.83
C TYR A 80 -14.70 7.72 4.01
N THR A 81 -14.15 7.67 5.23
CA THR A 81 -14.85 8.10 6.46
C THR A 81 -14.56 9.55 6.84
N GLY A 82 -13.50 10.14 6.27
CA GLY A 82 -12.98 11.43 6.68
C GLY A 82 -12.29 11.42 8.04
N ASP A 83 -12.04 10.26 8.66
CA ASP A 83 -11.42 10.15 9.98
C ASP A 83 -10.49 8.95 10.16
N LEU A 84 -9.56 9.06 11.13
CA LEU A 84 -8.73 7.96 11.57
C LEU A 84 -9.58 6.83 12.16
N PRO A 85 -9.37 5.57 11.71
CA PRO A 85 -10.03 4.41 12.28
C PRO A 85 -9.74 4.28 13.78
N VAL A 86 -10.79 4.03 14.56
CA VAL A 86 -10.64 3.72 15.99
C VAL A 86 -10.14 2.29 16.12
N VAL A 87 -8.85 2.12 16.40
CA VAL A 87 -8.28 0.81 16.72
C VAL A 87 -8.49 0.55 18.22
N PRO A 88 -9.34 -0.42 18.61
CA PRO A 88 -9.48 -0.77 20.02
C PRO A 88 -8.11 -1.12 20.58
N ALA A 89 -7.82 -0.66 21.79
CA ALA A 89 -6.55 -0.96 22.44
C ALA A 89 -6.33 -2.49 22.46
N PRO A 90 -5.08 -2.96 22.30
CA PRO A 90 -4.78 -4.38 22.48
C PRO A 90 -5.43 -4.83 23.78
N ARG A 91 -6.23 -5.90 23.72
CA ARG A 91 -6.77 -6.50 24.93
C ARG A 91 -5.57 -6.92 25.75
N ASP A 92 -5.32 -6.22 26.86
CA ASP A 92 -4.40 -6.62 27.90
C ASP A 92 -4.80 -8.05 28.30
N GLY A 93 -4.07 -9.02 27.74
CA GLY A 93 -4.07 -10.38 28.23
C GLY A 93 -3.36 -10.33 29.56
N SER A 94 -4.14 -10.03 30.61
CA SER A 94 -3.66 -9.99 31.97
C SER A 94 -2.78 -11.21 32.21
N ARG A 95 -1.54 -10.94 32.62
CA ARG A 95 -0.66 -11.90 33.29
C ARG A 95 -1.52 -12.78 34.21
N GLU A 96 -1.56 -14.07 33.94
CA GLU A 96 -1.95 -15.06 34.92
C GLU A 96 -0.71 -15.34 35.79
N PRO A 97 -0.67 -14.90 37.06
CA PRO A 97 0.42 -15.26 37.95
C PRO A 97 0.23 -16.71 38.37
N ARG A 98 1.22 -17.57 38.08
CA ARG A 98 1.38 -18.87 38.73
C ARG A 98 2.17 -18.72 40.03
#